data_AF-A0A210R5U3-F1
#
_entry.id   AF-A0A210R5U3-F1
#
_cell.length_a   1.000
_cell.length_b   1.000
_cell.length_c   1.000
_cell.angle_alpha   90.00
_cell.angle_beta   90.00
_cell.angle_gamma   90.00
#
_symmetry.space_group_name_H-M   'P 1'
#
loop_
_entity.id
_entity.type
_entity.pdbx_description
1 polymer ?
#
loop_
_entity_poly.entity_id
_entity_poly.type
_entity_poly.pdbx_seq_one_letter_code
_entity_poly.pdbx_strand_id
1 'polypeptide(L)'
;MNNQQISLIVVFAAMNNQPISLIEVFAAMNNQPISLIVVFAAMNNQPISLIEVLTAMNNQPISLIEVFAAINNQPISLIEVFAAINNQPISLIEVFAAINNQPISLIEVLTVINSQQISLIEVFAAMNNQPISLIEV
;
A
#
# COMPACT_ATOMS: atom_id res chain seq x y z
N MET A 1 18.32 22.30 -11.60
CA MET A 1 17.09 22.31 -10.79
C MET A 1 16.49 20.92 -10.93
N ASN A 2 16.78 20.02 -9.98
CA ASN A 2 16.26 18.65 -10.03
C ASN A 2 14.75 18.71 -9.74
N ASN A 3 13.96 18.19 -10.66
CA ASN A 3 12.50 18.23 -10.61
C ASN A 3 11.98 17.10 -9.70
N GLN A 4 12.29 17.19 -8.41
CA GLN A 4 11.91 16.22 -7.37
C GLN A 4 10.43 16.37 -7.00
N GLN A 5 9.55 16.04 -7.93
CA GLN A 5 8.12 16.09 -7.68
C GLN A 5 7.64 14.74 -7.17
N ILE A 6 7.12 14.73 -5.94
CA ILE A 6 6.28 13.65 -5.43
C ILE A 6 4.84 14.11 -5.62
N SER A 7 4.04 13.30 -6.30
CA SER A 7 2.60 13.48 -6.43
C SER A 7 1.92 12.38 -5.64
N LEU A 8 1.07 12.78 -4.69
CA LEU A 8 0.23 11.87 -3.91
C LEU A 8 -1.24 12.21 -4.21
N ILE A 9 -1.99 11.20 -4.62
CA ILE A 9 -3.44 11.28 -4.78
C ILE A 9 -4.05 10.28 -3.81
N VAL A 10 -4.82 10.78 -2.85
CA VAL A 10 -5.58 9.95 -1.91
C VAL A 10 -7.06 10.13 -2.18
N VAL A 11 -7.75 9.02 -2.46
CA VAL A 11 -9.21 8.95 -2.59
C VAL A 11 -9.73 8.13 -1.43
N PHE A 12 -10.60 8.74 -0.63
CA PHE A 12 -11.09 8.12 0.61
C PHE A 12 -12.61 8.11 0.67
N ALA A 13 -13.18 6.91 0.82
CA ALA A 13 -14.60 6.68 1.05
C ALA A 13 -14.78 5.68 2.19
N ALA A 14 -15.30 6.13 3.33
CA ALA A 14 -15.48 5.28 4.49
C ALA A 14 -16.84 5.49 5.14
N MET A 15 -17.51 4.39 5.49
CA MET A 15 -18.65 4.36 6.38
C MET A 15 -18.26 3.55 7.61
N ASN A 16 -17.63 4.22 8.58
CA ASN A 16 -17.03 3.57 9.75
C ASN A 16 -17.52 4.19 11.06
N ASN A 17 -17.82 3.32 12.03
CA ASN A 17 -18.26 3.71 13.38
C ASN A 17 -17.11 3.86 14.39
N GLN A 18 -15.87 3.60 13.95
CA GLN A 18 -14.65 3.61 14.76
C GLN A 18 -13.52 4.30 13.99
N PRO A 19 -12.40 4.67 14.66
CA PRO A 19 -11.28 5.36 14.04
C PRO A 19 -10.65 4.57 12.89
N ILE A 20 -10.20 5.31 11.88
CA ILE A 20 -9.32 4.82 10.82
C ILE A 20 -8.00 5.55 11.03
N SER A 21 -6.91 4.80 11.17
CA SER A 21 -5.56 5.33 11.23
C SER A 21 -4.86 4.99 9.92
N LEU A 22 -4.33 6.01 9.27
CA LEU A 22 -3.46 5.89 8.10
C LEU A 22 -2.14 6.59 8.42
N ILE A 23 -1.03 5.87 8.28
CA ILE A 23 0.31 6.39 8.46
C ILE A 23 1.08 6.09 7.18
N GLU A 24 1.46 7.15 6.47
CA GLU A 24 2.30 7.07 5.28
C GLU A 24 3.67 7.70 5.61
N VAL A 25 4.74 6.94 5.42
CA VAL A 25 6.11 7.43 5.61
C VAL A 25 6.87 7.30 4.31
N PHE A 26 7.24 8.45 3.75
CA PHE A 26 7.92 8.52 2.47
C PHE A 26 9.32 9.11 2.59
N ALA A 27 10.33 8.36 2.14
CA ALA A 27 11.70 8.83 2.02
C ALA A 27 12.27 8.48 0.64
N ALA A 28 12.55 9.47 -0.20
CA ALA A 28 13.21 9.21 -1.48
C ALA A 28 14.36 10.15 -1.80
N MET A 29 15.40 9.56 -2.36
CA MET A 29 16.49 10.26 -3.03
C MET A 29 16.39 9.99 -4.53
N ASN A 30 15.45 10.67 -5.20
CA ASN A 30 15.22 10.50 -6.63
C ASN A 30 15.47 11.77 -7.43
N ASN A 31 15.90 11.57 -8.68
CA ASN A 31 16.11 12.63 -9.66
C ASN A 31 14.94 12.80 -10.64
N GLN A 32 13.94 11.93 -10.55
CA GLN A 32 12.76 11.85 -11.42
C GLN A 32 11.47 11.82 -10.58
N PRO A 33 10.29 12.05 -11.20
CA PRO A 33 9.03 12.09 -10.50
C PRO A 33 8.65 10.79 -9.80
N ILE A 34 7.88 10.93 -8.73
CA ILE A 34 7.29 9.82 -8.00
C ILE A 34 5.79 10.05 -7.96
N SER A 35 5.01 9.06 -8.37
CA SER A 35 3.55 9.12 -8.37
C SER A 35 3.00 8.04 -7.46
N LEU A 36 2.18 8.45 -6.50
CA LEU A 36 1.50 7.59 -5.54
C LEU A 36 0.00 7.82 -5.68
N ILE A 37 -0.75 6.74 -5.82
CA ILE A 37 -2.22 6.77 -5.84
C ILE A 37 -2.72 5.77 -4.81
N VAL A 38 -3.40 6.28 -3.79
CA VAL A 38 -4.04 5.47 -2.75
C VAL A 38 -5.54 5.61 -2.87
N VAL A 39 -6.24 4.50 -3.06
CA VAL A 39 -7.69 4.44 -3.10
C VAL A 39 -8.18 3.58 -1.95
N PHE A 40 -8.91 4.19 -1.03
CA PHE A 40 -9.44 3.53 0.15
C PHE A 40 -10.97 3.57 0.15
N ALA A 41 -11.57 2.39 0.18
CA ALA A 41 -13.01 2.18 0.33
C ALA A 41 -13.29 1.18 1.46
N ALA A 42 -13.96 1.61 2.53
CA ALA A 42 -14.28 0.72 3.64
C ALA A 42 -15.68 0.90 4.22
N MET A 43 -16.31 -0.22 4.56
CA MET A 43 -17.49 -0.29 5.43
C MET A 43 -17.17 -1.20 6.61
N ASN A 44 -16.94 -0.62 7.78
CA ASN A 44 -16.44 -1.32 8.96
C ASN A 44 -17.01 -0.78 10.28
N ASN A 45 -17.30 -1.68 11.20
CA ASN A 45 -17.78 -1.36 12.54
C ASN A 45 -16.68 -1.28 13.60
N GLN A 46 -15.43 -1.61 13.24
CA GLN A 46 -14.27 -1.68 14.12
C GLN A 46 -13.08 -0.89 13.54
N PRO A 47 -12.03 -0.65 14.34
CA PRO A 47 -10.88 0.13 13.90
C PRO A 47 -10.19 -0.45 12.67
N ILE A 48 -9.68 0.45 11.84
CA ILE A 48 -8.81 0.12 10.71
C ILE A 48 -7.47 0.82 10.93
N SER A 49 -6.36 0.09 10.76
CA SER A 49 -5.00 0.63 10.79
C SER A 49 -4.26 0.26 9.51
N LEU A 50 -3.82 1.25 8.75
CA LEU A 50 -2.96 1.11 7.59
C LEU A 50 -1.64 1.83 7.86
N ILE A 51 -0.53 1.15 7.62
CA ILE A 51 0.82 1.71 7.70
C ILE A 51 1.53 1.40 6.40
N GLU A 52 1.95 2.44 5.69
CA GLU A 52 2.75 2.35 4.47
C GLU A 52 4.10 3.01 4.71
N VAL A 53 5.19 2.31 4.36
CA VAL A 53 6.54 2.85 4.44
C VAL A 53 7.24 2.65 3.11
N LEU A 54 7.59 3.76 2.47
CA LEU A 54 8.33 3.76 1.22
C LEU A 54 9.71 4.39 1.40
N THR A 55 10.75 3.61 1.09
CA THR A 55 12.12 4.09 0.98
C THR A 55 12.69 3.81 -0.40
N ALA A 56 13.06 4.85 -1.14
CA ALA A 56 13.57 4.70 -2.50
C ALA A 56 14.84 5.51 -2.78
N MET A 57 15.80 4.87 -3.44
CA MET A 57 16.95 5.52 -4.08
C MET A 57 16.96 5.11 -5.56
N ASN A 58 16.45 6.00 -6.42
CA ASN A 58 16.21 5.71 -7.83
C ASN A 58 16.50 6.91 -8.74
N ASN A 59 17.12 6.64 -9.88
CA ASN A 59 17.41 7.64 -10.90
C ASN A 59 16.30 7.79 -11.95
N GLN A 60 15.26 6.98 -11.88
CA GLN A 60 14.14 6.90 -12.83
C GLN A 60 12.79 7.03 -12.11
N PRO A 61 11.68 7.23 -12.86
CA PRO A 61 10.36 7.39 -12.27
C PRO A 61 9.92 6.18 -11.43
N ILE A 62 9.15 6.46 -10.39
CA ILE A 62 8.49 5.46 -9.56
C ILE A 62 6.98 5.72 -9.60
N SER A 63 6.19 4.68 -9.84
CA SER A 63 4.72 4.71 -9.79
C SER A 63 4.21 3.61 -8.86
N LEU A 64 3.43 3.99 -7.84
CA LEU A 64 2.72 3.05 -6.97
C LEU A 64 1.23 3.35 -7.02
N ILE A 65 0.45 2.29 -7.06
CA ILE A 65 -1.00 2.35 -6.97
C ILE A 65 -1.47 1.32 -5.96
N GLU A 66 -2.17 1.77 -4.94
CA GLU A 66 -2.74 0.95 -3.89
C GLU A 66 -4.25 1.09 -3.89
N VAL A 67 -4.94 -0.03 -3.86
CA VAL A 67 -6.40 -0.08 -3.79
C VAL A 67 -6.82 -0.97 -2.64
N PHE A 68 -7.40 -0.36 -1.62
CA PHE A 68 -7.99 -1.04 -0.49
C PHE A 68 -9.51 -0.99 -0.56
N ALA A 69 -10.15 -2.16 -0.58
CA ALA A 69 -11.59 -2.33 -0.51
C ALA A 69 -11.96 -3.36 0.57
N ALA A 70 -12.65 -2.93 1.62
CA ALA A 70 -13.07 -3.85 2.69
C ALA A 70 -14.50 -3.64 3.17
N ILE A 71 -15.20 -4.75 3.37
CA ILE A 71 -16.41 -4.83 4.17
C ILE A 71 -16.10 -5.77 5.34
N ASN A 72 -16.06 -5.23 6.56
CA ASN A 72 -15.68 -6.03 7.73
C ASN A 72 -16.44 -5.62 8.99
N ASN A 73 -16.59 -6.55 9.94
CA ASN A 73 -17.20 -6.30 11.24
C ASN A 73 -16.17 -6.34 12.39
N GLN A 74 -14.90 -6.58 12.08
CA GLN A 74 -13.80 -6.75 13.01
C GLN A 74 -12.58 -5.90 12.57
N PRO A 75 -11.59 -5.73 13.46
CA PRO A 75 -10.42 -4.91 13.17
C PRO A 75 -9.65 -5.37 11.93
N ILE A 76 -9.10 -4.39 11.20
CA ILE A 76 -8.19 -4.62 10.08
C ILE A 76 -6.86 -3.92 10.38
N SER A 77 -5.75 -4.62 10.20
CA SER A 77 -4.39 -4.08 10.25
C SER A 77 -3.62 -4.46 8.99
N LEU A 78 -3.17 -3.48 8.23
CA LEU A 78 -2.30 -3.64 7.07
C LEU A 78 -0.99 -2.89 7.32
N ILE A 79 0.13 -3.53 7.02
CA ILE A 79 1.46 -2.94 7.06
C ILE A 79 2.17 -3.28 5.75
N GLU A 80 2.58 -2.27 5.01
CA GLU A 80 3.28 -2.39 3.74
C GLU A 80 4.62 -1.64 3.84
N VAL A 81 5.70 -2.32 3.44
CA VAL A 81 7.05 -1.74 3.46
C VAL A 81 7.71 -1.99 2.11
N PHE A 82 7.96 -0.92 1.38
CA PHE A 82 8.69 -0.96 0.12
C PHE A 82 10.07 -0.30 0.23
N ALA A 83 11.11 -1.06 -0.04
CA ALA A 83 12.49 -0.59 -0.09
C ALA A 83 13.12 -0.85 -1.47
N ALA A 84 13.57 0.21 -2.14
CA ALA A 84 14.17 0.09 -3.46
C ALA A 84 15.48 0.86 -3.65
N ILE A 85 16.45 0.18 -4.25
CA ILE A 85 17.62 0.78 -4.90
C ILE A 85 17.61 0.31 -6.36
N ASN A 86 17.33 1.22 -7.29
CA ASN A 86 17.22 0.88 -8.71
C ASN A 86 17.71 2.02 -9.61
N ASN A 87 18.15 1.67 -10.82
CA ASN A 87 18.53 2.63 -11.87
C ASN A 87 17.52 2.70 -13.02
N GLN A 88 16.43 1.94 -12.93
CA GLN A 88 15.36 1.83 -13.94
C GLN A 88 13.99 2.13 -13.32
N PRO A 89 12.96 2.38 -14.15
CA PRO A 89 11.62 2.66 -13.66
C PRO A 89 11.05 1.51 -12.82
N ILE A 90 10.23 1.88 -11.83
CA ILE A 90 9.49 0.93 -11.00
C ILE A 90 8.00 1.26 -11.11
N SER A 91 7.19 0.23 -11.35
CA SER A 91 5.74 0.29 -11.28
C SER A 91 5.23 -0.83 -10.36
N LEU A 92 4.50 -0.47 -9.31
CA LEU A 92 3.83 -1.41 -8.42
C LEU A 92 2.34 -1.12 -8.41
N ILE A 93 1.54 -2.18 -8.40
CA ILE A 93 0.09 -2.11 -8.22
C ILE A 93 -0.29 -3.16 -7.20
N GLU A 94 -0.90 -2.71 -6.11
CA GLU A 94 -1.37 -3.56 -5.02
C GLU A 94 -2.88 -3.39 -4.84
N VAL A 95 -3.58 -4.52 -4.78
CA VAL A 95 -5.04 -4.54 -4.61
C VAL A 95 -5.41 -5.48 -3.49
N PHE A 96 -5.99 -4.90 -2.44
CA PHE A 96 -6.60 -5.62 -1.34
C PHE A 96 -8.12 -5.56 -1.40
N ALA A 97 -8.76 -6.73 -1.47
CA ALA A 97 -10.21 -6.86 -1.44
C ALA A 97 -10.66 -7.90 -0.40
N ALA A 98 -11.46 -7.47 0.57
CA ALA A 98 -11.91 -8.35 1.65
C ALA A 98 -13.38 -8.18 2.02
N ILE A 99 -14.07 -9.31 2.18
CA ILE A 99 -15.39 -9.38 2.84
C ILE A 99 -15.29 -10.42 3.95
N ASN A 100 -15.17 -9.97 5.21
CA ASN A 100 -14.93 -10.88 6.33
C ASN A 100 -15.68 -10.46 7.59
N ASN A 101 -15.95 -11.42 8.46
CA ASN A 101 -16.56 -11.19 9.78
C ASN A 101 -15.58 -11.39 10.94
N GLN A 102 -14.30 -11.53 10.64
CA GLN A 102 -13.22 -11.83 11.57
C GLN A 102 -12.02 -10.89 11.32
N PRO A 103 -11.11 -10.75 12.31
CA PRO A 103 -9.96 -9.88 12.18
C PRO A 103 -9.08 -10.23 10.97
N ILE A 104 -8.49 -9.21 10.36
CA ILE A 104 -7.52 -9.35 9.28
C ILE A 104 -6.23 -8.66 9.67
N SER A 105 -5.10 -9.36 9.53
CA SER A 105 -3.75 -8.80 9.65
C SER A 105 -2.91 -9.20 8.44
N LEU A 106 -2.43 -8.21 7.68
CA LEU A 106 -1.50 -8.42 6.57
C LEU A 106 -0.22 -7.63 6.83
N ILE A 107 0.91 -8.25 6.53
CA ILE A 107 2.22 -7.61 6.52
C ILE A 107 2.90 -7.99 5.22
N GLU A 108 3.31 -6.98 4.45
CA GLU A 108 4.05 -7.15 3.21
C GLU A 108 5.35 -6.34 3.26
N VAL A 109 6.45 -6.99 2.86
CA VAL A 109 7.77 -6.37 2.77
C VAL A 109 8.36 -6.69 1.41
N LEU A 110 8.56 -5.67 0.57
CA LEU A 110 9.21 -5.81 -0.72
C LEU A 110 10.57 -5.10 -0.72
N THR A 111 11.64 -5.87 -0.93
CA THR A 111 12.99 -5.33 -1.10
C THR A 111 13.49 -5.54 -2.52
N VAL A 112 13.88 -4.45 -3.17
CA VAL A 112 14.37 -4.42 -4.54
C VAL A 112 15.77 -3.84 -4.59
N ILE A 113 16.72 -4.62 -5.12
CA ILE A 113 18.07 -4.15 -5.48
C ILE A 113 18.36 -4.66 -6.89
N ASN A 114 18.13 -3.82 -7.91
CA ASN A 114 18.24 -4.23 -9.30
C ASN A 114 18.71 -3.08 -10.21
N SER A 115 19.07 -3.40 -11.45
CA SER A 115 19.35 -2.44 -12.54
C SER A 115 18.43 -2.63 -13.75
N GLN A 116 17.34 -3.38 -13.58
CA GLN A 116 16.31 -3.60 -14.60
C GLN A 116 14.99 -2.94 -14.20
N GLN A 117 14.14 -2.69 -15.20
CA GLN A 117 12.77 -2.22 -14.97
C GLN A 117 11.99 -3.26 -14.18
N ILE A 118 11.16 -2.78 -13.25
CA ILE A 118 10.30 -3.63 -12.43
C ILE A 118 8.85 -3.23 -12.65
N SER A 119 8.02 -4.25 -12.85
CA SER A 119 6.57 -4.15 -12.89
C SER A 119 6.02 -5.30 -12.06
N LEU A 120 5.35 -4.99 -10.95
CA LEU A 120 4.71 -5.96 -10.08
C LEU A 120 3.24 -5.62 -9.92
N ILE A 121 2.41 -6.67 -9.90
CA ILE A 121 0.99 -6.55 -9.63
C ILE A 121 0.64 -7.63 -8.62
N GLU A 122 0.18 -7.21 -7.45
CA GLU A 122 -0.24 -8.10 -6.38
C GLU A 122 -1.72 -7.91 -6.08
N VAL A 123 -2.41 -9.03 -5.87
CA VAL A 123 -3.86 -9.03 -5.61
C VAL A 123 -4.16 -9.99 -4.48
N PHE A 124 -4.58 -9.43 -3.35
CA PHE A 124 -5.11 -10.18 -2.24
C PHE A 124 -6.65 -10.11 -2.24
N ALA A 125 -7.30 -11.26 -2.34
CA ALA A 125 -8.76 -11.36 -2.28
C ALA A 125 -9.19 -12.41 -1.25
N ALA A 126 -10.03 -12.03 -0.30
CA ALA A 126 -10.54 -12.93 0.73
C ALA A 126 -12.03 -12.76 1.03
N MET A 127 -12.75 -13.88 1.10
CA MET A 127 -14.15 -13.94 1.52
C MET A 127 -14.34 -15.11 2.49
N ASN A 128 -14.07 -14.87 3.77
CA ASN A 128 -14.02 -15.92 4.79
C ASN A 128 -14.72 -15.51 6.09
N ASN A 129 -14.99 -16.51 6.93
CA ASN A 129 -15.54 -16.35 8.28
C ASN A 129 -14.55 -16.79 9.37
N GLN A 130 -13.25 -16.73 9.07
CA GLN A 130 -12.17 -17.06 10.00
C GLN A 130 -11.14 -15.92 9.99
N PRO A 131 -10.35 -15.74 11.08
CA PRO A 131 -9.27 -14.77 11.10
C PRO A 131 -8.27 -15.03 9.97
N ILE A 132 -7.75 -13.94 9.40
CA ILE A 132 -6.73 -14.00 8.35
C ILE A 132 -5.45 -13.36 8.87
N SER A 133 -4.35 -14.09 8.74
CA SER A 133 -3.00 -13.58 8.97
C SER A 133 -2.12 -14.01 7.80
N LEU A 134 -1.56 -13.04 7.09
CA LEU A 134 -0.58 -13.25 6.02
C LEU A 134 0.64 -12.39 6.28
N ILE A 135 1.82 -12.97 6.08
CA ILE A 135 3.10 -12.30 6.13
C ILE A 135 3.86 -12.69 4.88
N GLU A 136 4.21 -11.68 4.07
CA GLU A 136 4.99 -11.81 2.84
C GLU A 136 6.24 -10.91 2.94
N VAL A 137 7.40 -11.46 2.54
CA VAL A 137 8.74 -10.87 2.71
C VAL A 137 9.64 -11.22 1.54
#